data_AF-C6SYC6-F1
#
_entry.id   AF-C6SYC6-F1
#
_cell.length_a   1.000
_cell.length_b   1.000
_cell.length_c   1.000
_cell.angle_alpha   90.00
_cell.angle_beta   90.00
_cell.angle_gamma   90.00
#
_symmetry.space_group_name_H-M   'P 1'
#
loop_
_entity.id
_entity.type
_entity.pdbx_description
1 polymer ?
#
loop_
_entity_poly.entity_id
_entity_poly.type
_entity_poly.pdbx_seq_one_letter_code
_entity_poly.pdbx_strand_id
1 'polypeptide(L)'
;MAEQTFIMIKPDGVQRGLIGEIISRFERKGFYLKGLKLVTVDRPFAEKHYADLSAKPFFSGLVDYIVSGPVVAMIWEGKNVVTTGRKIIGATNPAQSGPGTIRGDFAIDIGRNVIHGSDSVESANKEIALWFPEGPANWQSSQHSWIYE
;
A
#
# COMPACT_ATOMS: atom_id res chain seq x y z
N MET A 1 8.99 -5.05 18.26
CA MET A 1 7.98 -5.51 17.28
C MET A 1 8.65 -5.51 15.92
N ALA A 2 8.33 -6.48 15.06
CA ALA A 2 8.84 -6.48 13.68
C ALA A 2 8.28 -5.26 12.91
N GLU A 3 9.04 -4.72 11.97
CA GLU A 3 8.64 -3.55 11.16
C GLU A 3 7.41 -3.91 10.30
N GLN A 4 6.45 -2.97 10.22
CA GLN A 4 5.23 -3.10 9.43
C GLN A 4 5.07 -1.88 8.51
N THR A 5 4.39 -2.08 7.38
CA THR A 5 4.02 -1.00 6.46
C THR A 5 2.57 -1.14 6.03
N PHE A 6 1.93 0.00 5.73
CA PHE A 6 0.63 0.03 5.11
C PHE A 6 0.79 0.07 3.59
N ILE A 7 0.13 -0.88 2.91
CA ILE A 7 0.04 -0.95 1.45
C ILE A 7 -1.44 -0.85 1.08
N MET A 8 -1.77 -0.07 0.06
CA MET A 8 -3.14 0.02 -0.43
C MET A 8 -3.21 -0.04 -1.94
N ILE A 9 -3.97 -1.00 -2.46
CA ILE A 9 -4.34 -1.05 -3.88
C ILE A 9 -5.46 -0.03 -4.09
N LYS A 10 -5.21 0.94 -4.96
CA LYS A 10 -6.12 2.05 -5.27
C LYS A 10 -7.27 1.58 -6.17
N PRO A 11 -8.31 2.42 -6.40
CA PRO A 11 -9.47 2.01 -7.18
C PRO A 11 -9.14 1.51 -8.58
N ASP A 12 -8.16 2.12 -9.27
CA ASP A 12 -7.68 1.63 -10.56
C ASP A 12 -7.05 0.24 -10.50
N GLY A 13 -6.29 -0.07 -9.45
CA GLY A 13 -5.70 -1.39 -9.27
C GLY A 13 -6.77 -2.48 -9.07
N VAL A 14 -7.85 -2.16 -8.36
CA VAL A 14 -9.00 -3.05 -8.20
C VAL A 14 -9.74 -3.23 -9.53
N GLN A 15 -10.13 -2.13 -10.17
CA GLN A 15 -10.88 -2.14 -11.44
C GLN A 15 -10.13 -2.85 -12.58
N ARG A 16 -8.80 -2.83 -12.54
CA ARG A 16 -7.94 -3.48 -13.55
C ARG A 16 -7.58 -4.93 -13.21
N GLY A 17 -8.14 -5.50 -12.13
CA GLY A 17 -7.91 -6.89 -11.77
C GLY A 17 -6.50 -7.21 -11.26
N LEU A 18 -5.80 -6.22 -10.68
CA LEU A 18 -4.39 -6.37 -10.27
C LEU A 18 -4.21 -6.83 -8.82
N ILE A 19 -5.29 -7.17 -8.11
CA ILE A 19 -5.24 -7.50 -6.68
C ILE A 19 -4.31 -8.69 -6.39
N GLY A 20 -4.57 -9.83 -7.06
CA GLY A 20 -3.78 -11.04 -6.86
C GLY A 20 -2.31 -10.84 -7.23
N GLU A 21 -2.05 -10.21 -8.38
CA GLU A 21 -0.69 -9.93 -8.86
C GLU A 21 0.11 -9.09 -7.85
N ILE A 22 -0.49 -8.03 -7.30
CA ILE A 22 0.16 -7.16 -6.32
C ILE A 22 0.46 -7.93 -5.03
N ILE A 23 -0.53 -8.65 -4.47
CA ILE A 23 -0.35 -9.45 -3.26
C ILE A 23 0.79 -10.45 -3.45
N SER A 24 0.79 -11.17 -4.58
CA SER A 24 1.81 -12.16 -4.91
C SER A 24 3.23 -11.57 -5.01
N ARG A 25 3.41 -10.27 -5.27
CA ARG A 25 4.76 -9.66 -5.25
C ARG A 25 5.32 -9.56 -3.83
N PHE A 26 4.48 -9.23 -2.85
CA PHE A 26 4.88 -9.15 -1.45
C PHE A 26 5.03 -10.55 -0.84
N GLU A 27 4.13 -11.49 -1.15
CA GLU A 27 4.22 -12.89 -0.68
C GLU A 27 5.50 -13.57 -1.19
N ARG A 28 5.78 -13.49 -2.51
CA ARG A 28 6.98 -14.08 -3.10
C ARG A 28 8.27 -13.46 -2.58
N LYS A 29 8.22 -12.22 -2.08
CA LYS A 29 9.38 -11.58 -1.44
C LYS A 29 9.66 -12.14 -0.05
N GLY A 30 8.68 -12.79 0.59
CA GLY A 30 8.78 -13.33 1.95
C GLY A 30 8.22 -12.41 3.03
N PHE A 31 7.46 -11.37 2.67
CA PHE A 31 6.76 -10.54 3.66
C PHE A 31 5.49 -11.23 4.17
N TYR A 32 5.07 -10.88 5.38
CA TYR A 32 3.92 -11.50 6.03
C TYR A 32 2.70 -10.57 5.99
N LEU A 33 1.59 -11.04 5.42
CA LEU A 33 0.33 -10.30 5.43
C LEU A 33 -0.28 -10.36 6.84
N LYS A 34 -0.46 -9.20 7.47
CA LYS A 34 -0.98 -9.06 8.84
C LYS A 34 -2.34 -8.38 8.90
N GLY A 35 -2.84 -7.87 7.79
CA GLY A 35 -4.17 -7.27 7.69
C GLY A 35 -4.55 -7.15 6.23
N LEU A 36 -5.81 -7.40 5.91
CA LEU A 36 -6.35 -7.33 4.56
C LEU A 36 -7.84 -7.01 4.63
N LYS A 37 -8.30 -5.97 3.94
CA LYS A 37 -9.73 -5.72 3.72
C LYS A 37 -10.00 -4.98 2.42
N LEU A 38 -11.07 -5.40 1.73
CA LEU A 38 -11.66 -4.67 0.61
C LEU A 38 -12.70 -3.70 1.18
N VAL A 39 -12.50 -2.40 0.98
CA VAL A 39 -13.37 -1.36 1.56
C VAL A 39 -13.66 -0.26 0.55
N THR A 40 -14.84 0.36 0.67
CA THR A 40 -15.11 1.64 0.03
C THR A 40 -14.92 2.72 1.08
N VAL A 41 -14.14 3.74 0.76
CA VAL A 41 -13.74 4.79 1.69
C VAL A 41 -14.69 5.96 1.57
N ASP A 42 -15.12 6.54 2.69
CA ASP A 42 -15.87 7.80 2.66
C ASP A 42 -14.92 9.01 2.56
N ARG A 43 -15.49 10.16 2.18
CA ARG A 43 -14.70 11.39 2.02
C ARG A 43 -13.98 11.83 3.30
N PRO A 44 -14.63 11.89 4.49
CA PRO A 44 -13.94 12.27 5.73
C PRO A 44 -12.74 11.39 6.06
N PHE A 45 -12.85 10.07 5.86
CA PHE A 45 -11.74 9.15 6.09
C PHE A 45 -10.61 9.37 5.07
N ALA A 46 -10.94 9.56 3.80
CA ALA A 46 -9.96 9.85 2.75
C ALA A 46 -9.19 11.16 3.01
N GLU A 47 -9.89 12.21 3.46
CA GLU A 47 -9.27 13.48 3.84
C GLU A 47 -8.33 13.31 5.04
N LYS A 48 -8.72 12.51 6.05
CA LYS A 48 -7.86 12.19 7.19
C LYS A 48 -6.62 11.40 6.78
N HIS A 49 -6.75 10.47 5.83
CA HIS A 49 -5.59 9.73 5.29
C HIS A 49 -4.61 10.67 4.57
N TYR A 50 -5.10 11.63 3.79
CA TYR A 50 -4.29 12.58 3.04
C TYR A 50 -4.04 13.92 3.75
N ALA A 51 -4.22 13.99 5.07
CA ALA A 51 -4.18 15.26 5.81
C ALA A 51 -2.88 16.06 5.61
N ASP A 52 -1.73 15.37 5.52
CA ASP A 52 -0.42 15.98 5.27
C ASP A 52 -0.31 16.65 3.88
N LEU A 53 -1.22 16.33 2.97
CA LEU A 53 -1.30 16.88 1.62
C LEU A 53 -2.43 17.89 1.45
N SER A 54 -3.17 18.25 2.51
CA SER A 54 -4.35 19.13 2.46
C SER A 54 -4.11 20.49 1.82
N ALA A 55 -2.90 21.05 1.97
CA ALA A 55 -2.51 22.33 1.36
C ALA A 55 -2.05 22.21 -0.12
N LYS A 56 -2.00 20.99 -0.69
CA LYS A 56 -1.54 20.78 -2.07
C LYS A 56 -2.69 21.00 -3.07
N PRO A 57 -2.42 21.57 -4.25
CA PRO A 57 -3.47 21.88 -5.23
C PRO A 57 -4.19 20.64 -5.78
N PHE A 58 -3.57 19.45 -5.67
CA PHE A 58 -4.13 18.17 -6.10
C PHE A 58 -4.87 17.41 -5.00
N PHE A 59 -5.01 17.97 -3.78
CA PHE A 59 -5.62 17.28 -2.65
C PHE A 59 -7.06 16.83 -2.92
N SER A 60 -7.92 17.73 -3.43
CA SER A 60 -9.31 17.38 -3.74
C SER A 60 -9.38 16.23 -4.76
N GLY A 61 -8.53 16.28 -5.79
CA GLY A 61 -8.43 15.20 -6.78
C GLY A 61 -7.98 13.87 -6.19
N LEU A 62 -7.09 13.85 -5.20
CA LEU A 62 -6.69 12.62 -4.49
C LEU A 62 -7.87 12.03 -3.70
N VAL A 63 -8.60 12.89 -2.99
CA VAL A 63 -9.78 12.50 -2.19
C VAL A 63 -10.89 12.00 -3.11
N ASP A 64 -11.24 12.75 -4.15
CA ASP A 64 -12.27 12.36 -5.13
C ASP A 64 -11.92 11.03 -5.81
N TYR A 65 -10.63 10.83 -6.07
CA TYR A 65 -10.15 9.62 -6.70
C TYR A 65 -10.25 8.39 -5.78
N ILE A 66 -9.76 8.47 -4.54
CA ILE A 66 -9.76 7.31 -3.63
C ILE A 66 -11.18 6.87 -3.25
N VAL A 67 -12.14 7.80 -3.18
CA VAL A 67 -13.56 7.47 -2.88
C VAL A 67 -14.36 7.03 -4.11
N SER A 68 -13.77 7.08 -5.32
CA SER A 68 -14.46 6.73 -6.57
C SER A 68 -14.73 5.22 -6.75
N GLY A 69 -14.12 4.38 -5.91
CA GLY A 69 -14.29 2.94 -5.96
C GLY A 69 -13.66 2.23 -4.76
N PRO A 70 -13.76 0.90 -4.70
CA PRO A 70 -13.18 0.14 -3.61
C PRO A 70 -11.65 0.14 -3.66
N VAL A 71 -11.03 0.03 -2.50
CA VAL A 71 -9.59 -0.15 -2.30
C VAL A 71 -9.32 -1.44 -1.53
N VAL A 72 -8.12 -2.00 -1.70
CA VAL A 72 -7.65 -3.10 -0.85
C VAL A 72 -6.58 -2.55 0.09
N ALA A 73 -6.94 -2.42 1.36
CA ALA A 73 -6.05 -2.00 2.43
C ALA A 73 -5.32 -3.22 3.01
N MET A 74 -4.00 -3.11 3.23
CA MET A 74 -3.16 -4.20 3.71
C MET A 74 -2.13 -3.74 4.74
N ILE A 75 -1.79 -4.63 5.66
CA ILE A 75 -0.61 -4.53 6.53
C ILE A 75 0.38 -5.61 6.11
N TRP A 76 1.61 -5.21 5.79
CA TRP A 76 2.71 -6.14 5.53
C TRP A 76 3.80 -6.00 6.59
N GLU A 77 4.31 -7.12 7.07
CA GLU A 77 5.35 -7.19 8.09
C GLU A 77 6.63 -7.85 7.55
N GLY A 78 7.77 -7.33 7.99
CA GLY A 78 9.08 -7.95 7.78
C GLY A 78 10.23 -6.94 7.88
N LYS A 79 11.47 -7.44 7.85
CA LYS A 79 12.66 -6.60 7.93
C LYS A 79 12.71 -5.58 6.78
N ASN A 80 12.82 -4.29 7.09
CA ASN A 80 12.86 -3.19 6.12
C ASN A 80 11.65 -3.17 5.16
N VAL A 81 10.49 -3.66 5.58
CA VAL A 81 9.30 -3.77 4.73
C VAL A 81 8.80 -2.43 4.22
N VAL A 82 8.98 -1.33 4.96
CA VAL A 82 8.61 0.02 4.48
C VAL A 82 9.45 0.40 3.26
N THR A 83 10.78 0.42 3.43
CA THR A 83 11.69 0.83 2.35
C THR A 83 11.70 -0.16 1.19
N THR A 84 11.58 -1.46 1.47
CA THR A 84 11.53 -2.49 0.44
C THR A 84 10.19 -2.50 -0.28
N GLY A 85 9.07 -2.29 0.42
CA GLY A 85 7.75 -2.11 -0.18
C GLY A 85 7.74 -0.97 -1.18
N ARG A 86 8.34 0.18 -0.82
CA ARG A 86 8.53 1.31 -1.75
C ARG A 86 9.33 0.94 -3.00
N LYS A 87 10.37 0.11 -2.86
CA LYS A 87 11.16 -0.40 -3.99
C LYS A 87 10.34 -1.34 -4.89
N ILE A 88 9.53 -2.23 -4.31
CA ILE A 88 8.61 -3.11 -5.07
C ILE A 88 7.58 -2.29 -5.84
N ILE A 89 7.04 -1.24 -5.22
CA ILE A 89 6.03 -0.36 -5.83
C ILE A 89 6.59 0.39 -7.04
N GLY A 90 7.79 0.95 -6.93
CA GLY A 90 8.37 1.83 -7.95
C GLY A 90 8.14 3.32 -7.68
N ALA A 91 8.71 4.17 -8.53
CA ALA A 91 8.67 5.63 -8.39
C ALA A 91 7.22 6.18 -8.41
N THR A 92 6.98 7.35 -7.81
CA THR A 92 5.64 7.96 -7.79
C THR A 92 5.10 8.25 -9.18
N ASN A 93 5.96 8.76 -10.06
CA ASN A 93 5.68 8.89 -11.48
C ASN A 93 6.02 7.57 -12.20
N PRO A 94 5.04 6.87 -12.80
CA PRO A 94 5.29 5.61 -13.50
C PRO A 94 6.34 5.71 -14.61
N ALA A 95 6.46 6.85 -15.29
CA ALA A 95 7.49 7.07 -16.31
C ALA A 95 8.94 7.00 -15.77
N GLN A 96 9.13 7.10 -14.45
CA GLN A 96 10.41 6.96 -13.76
C GLN A 96 10.55 5.61 -13.04
N SER A 97 9.58 4.72 -13.19
CA SER A 97 9.58 3.41 -12.53
C SER A 97 10.29 2.38 -13.41
N GLY A 98 11.20 1.61 -12.80
CA GLY A 98 11.90 0.55 -13.52
C GLY A 98 10.97 -0.63 -13.84
N PRO A 99 11.16 -1.32 -14.99
CA PRO A 99 10.50 -2.61 -15.26
C PRO A 99 10.72 -3.60 -14.11
N GLY A 100 9.70 -4.39 -13.79
CA GLY A 100 9.67 -5.30 -12.65
C GLY A 100 9.15 -4.68 -11.35
N THR A 101 8.97 -3.35 -11.29
CA THR A 101 8.21 -2.70 -10.21
C THR A 101 6.72 -2.67 -10.55
N ILE A 102 5.84 -2.59 -9.55
CA ILE A 102 4.39 -2.59 -9.77
C ILE A 102 3.97 -1.46 -10.71
N ARG A 103 4.50 -0.24 -10.51
CA ARG A 103 4.18 0.90 -11.36
C ARG A 103 4.87 0.85 -12.71
N GLY A 104 6.08 0.31 -12.78
CA GLY A 104 6.78 0.12 -14.06
C GLY A 104 6.06 -0.88 -14.98
N ASP A 105 5.47 -1.93 -14.39
CA ASP A 105 4.78 -2.96 -15.17
C ASP A 105 3.32 -2.60 -15.48
N PHE A 106 2.67 -1.82 -14.61
CA PHE A 106 1.22 -1.64 -14.68
C PHE A 106 0.73 -0.20 -14.69
N ALA A 107 1.54 0.83 -14.51
CA ALA A 107 1.05 2.21 -14.49
C ALA A 107 1.66 3.04 -15.62
N ILE A 108 0.89 4.03 -16.09
CA ILE A 108 1.32 4.98 -17.13
C ILE A 108 1.22 6.41 -16.58
N ASP A 109 0.07 6.75 -16.00
CA ASP A 109 -0.22 8.09 -15.49
C ASP A 109 0.04 8.20 -13.96
N ILE A 110 0.60 9.33 -13.52
CA ILE A 110 0.84 9.62 -12.10
C ILE A 110 -0.45 9.62 -11.26
N GLY A 111 -1.57 10.05 -11.83
CA GLY A 111 -2.89 10.04 -11.19
C GLY A 111 -3.57 8.67 -11.17
N ARG A 112 -3.01 7.67 -11.87
CA ARG A 112 -3.48 6.27 -11.95
C ARG A 112 -2.30 5.32 -11.74
N ASN A 113 -1.65 5.48 -10.60
CA ASN A 113 -0.43 4.77 -10.24
C ASN A 113 -0.66 3.53 -9.37
N VAL A 114 -1.88 2.96 -9.40
CA VAL A 114 -2.27 1.61 -8.96
C VAL A 114 -2.21 1.33 -7.45
N ILE A 115 -1.18 1.78 -6.74
CA ILE A 115 -0.87 1.35 -5.39
C ILE A 115 -0.25 2.48 -4.56
N HIS A 116 -0.51 2.46 -3.26
CA HIS A 116 0.10 3.28 -2.23
C HIS A 116 0.95 2.41 -1.30
N GLY A 117 2.00 3.00 -0.73
CA GLY A 117 2.78 2.40 0.35
C GLY A 117 3.41 3.49 1.20
N SER A 118 3.39 3.30 2.53
CA SER A 118 3.96 4.24 3.50
C SER A 118 5.39 4.63 3.13
N ASP A 119 5.74 5.89 3.32
CA ASP A 119 7.07 6.43 2.96
C ASP A 119 8.13 6.33 4.07
N SER A 120 7.68 6.10 5.30
CA SER A 120 8.49 6.04 6.51
C SER A 120 7.82 5.13 7.54
N VAL A 121 8.58 4.70 8.56
CA VAL A 121 8.05 3.88 9.66
C VAL A 121 7.01 4.68 10.45
N GLU A 122 7.24 5.97 10.62
CA GLU A 122 6.33 6.90 11.29
C GLU A 122 5.01 7.02 10.54
N SER A 123 5.05 7.22 9.22
CA SER A 123 3.85 7.25 8.37
C SER A 123 3.14 5.90 8.38
N ALA A 124 3.88 4.78 8.32
CA ALA A 124 3.31 3.44 8.40
C ALA A 124 2.51 3.24 9.69
N ASN A 125 3.06 3.61 10.84
CA ASN A 125 2.37 3.48 12.12
C ASN A 125 1.08 4.30 12.17
N LYS A 126 1.09 5.54 11.65
CA LYS A 126 -0.10 6.41 11.57
C LYS A 126 -1.16 5.81 10.64
N GLU A 127 -0.74 5.35 9.47
CA GLU A 127 -1.63 4.76 8.47
C GLU A 127 -2.24 3.46 8.98
N ILE A 128 -1.45 2.55 9.57
CA ILE A 128 -1.95 1.30 10.16
C ILE A 128 -2.96 1.59 11.27
N ALA A 129 -2.67 2.52 12.18
CA ALA A 129 -3.59 2.88 13.25
C ALA A 129 -4.90 3.51 12.74
N LEU A 130 -4.85 4.25 11.63
CA LEU A 130 -6.03 4.82 10.98
C LEU A 130 -6.87 3.74 10.27
N TRP A 131 -6.22 2.85 9.52
CA TRP A 131 -6.89 1.89 8.66
C TRP A 131 -7.28 0.60 9.37
N PHE A 132 -6.57 0.20 10.42
CA PHE A 132 -6.81 -1.03 11.18
C PHE A 132 -6.78 -0.74 12.70
N PRO A 133 -7.77 0.01 13.24
CA PRO A 133 -7.87 0.26 14.68
C PRO A 133 -8.00 -1.03 15.51
N GLU A 134 -8.48 -2.11 14.91
CA GLU A 134 -8.52 -3.46 15.48
C GLU A 134 -7.14 -4.10 15.67
N GLY A 135 -6.10 -3.54 15.06
CA GLY A 135 -4.74 -4.06 15.05
C GLY A 135 -4.50 -5.17 14.03
N PRO A 136 -3.24 -5.64 13.91
CA PRO A 136 -2.87 -6.72 13.00
C PRO A 136 -3.33 -8.10 13.50
N ALA A 137 -3.58 -9.01 12.56
CA ALA A 137 -3.72 -10.44 12.82
C ALA A 137 -2.36 -11.05 13.18
N ASN A 138 -2.33 -11.88 14.23
CA ASN A 138 -1.12 -12.51 14.74
C ASN A 138 -1.00 -13.96 14.27
N TRP A 139 0.12 -14.28 13.61
CA TRP A 139 0.47 -15.63 13.16
C TRP A 139 1.98 -15.71 12.89
N GLN A 140 2.52 -16.92 12.79
CA GLN A 140 3.92 -17.17 12.47
C GLN A 140 4.04 -18.05 11.23
N SER A 141 4.93 -17.68 10.31
CA SER A 141 5.20 -18.46 9.11
C SER A 141 6.10 -19.65 9.43
N SER A 142 5.74 -20.84 8.95
CA SER A 142 6.62 -22.02 8.99
C SER A 142 7.90 -21.83 8.18
N GLN A 143 7.92 -20.87 7.25
CA GLN A 143 9.07 -20.54 6.42
C GLN A 143 10.01 -19.51 7.05
N HIS A 144 9.73 -19.03 8.28
CA HIS A 144 10.46 -17.90 8.88
C HIS A 144 11.97 -18.14 8.94
N SER A 145 12.40 -19.33 9.36
CA SER A 145 13.82 -19.72 9.46
C SER A 145 14.53 -19.90 8.11
N TRP A 146 13.78 -19.93 7.01
CA TRP A 146 14.34 -19.98 5.65
C TRP A 146 14.39 -18.60 5.00
N ILE A 147 13.64 -17.63 5.54
CA ILE A 147 13.59 -16.24 5.05
C ILE A 147 14.56 -15.34 5.85
N TYR A 148 14.75 -15.63 7.13
CA TYR A 148 15.59 -14.87 8.05
C TYR A 148 16.61 -15.76 8.76
N GLU A 149 17.80 -15.20 9.01
CA GLU A 149 18.85 -15.74 9.89
C GLU A 149 18.65 -15.28 11.33
#